data_AF-A0A915BWH7-F1
#
_entry.id   AF-A0A915BWH7-F1
#
_cell.length_a   1.000
_cell.length_b   1.000
_cell.length_c   1.000
_cell.angle_alpha   90.00
_cell.angle_beta   90.00
_cell.angle_gamma   90.00
#
_symmetry.space_group_name_H-M   'P 1'
#
loop_
_entity.id
_entity.type
_entity.pdbx_description
1 polymer ?
#
loop_
_entity_poly.entity_id
_entity_poly.type
_entity_poly.pdbx_seq_one_letter_code
_entity_poly.pdbx_strand_id
1 'polypeptide(L)'
;MPVLKRRQFEAVPWPPNLKADDHVFYLPITNEVFTTHEAFFQRQITLNSMVWSCERTGKSGLTYEEALESEKNAQEALETFPDNFGRPILYLVENLSLRGRLDDLVNDIYYFVKDRYFVGEEVTYMENQKKKNARVLGVSFEGEDFTDALNAENVADSPKKPSSCAKRGELRMGSPENYAYTVQIIGEGGLEDDSGVREKVSHNDLSRTRTVSSRSRLKLFLKNSCKPNGERLTVKRALIDEYGLEELSWNDVFGGPLAIFPRTPLMPRGPPKGTPRPPRKTDDGLPIPGSVEKVEKPEAGVENTPNGTLVEQQPAKKPRGRPKGSVNAQKRINASEGCVSAQKASAKMTKKKTDKAKSEKVRREIEKQQEELQTTFQQARRVGLEDVSRWEQEERLLSLDEIAELKQAIRTARERR
;
A
#
# COMPACT_ATOMS: atom_id res chain seq x y z
N MET A 1 13.64 10.30 12.91
CA MET A 1 13.61 11.76 12.69
C MET A 1 13.19 12.02 11.26
N PRO A 2 12.45 13.09 10.93
CA PRO A 2 12.04 13.39 9.57
C PRO A 2 13.22 13.42 8.60
N VAL A 3 13.00 12.91 7.40
CA VAL A 3 14.04 12.73 6.39
C VAL A 3 13.80 13.70 5.24
N LEU A 4 14.82 14.52 4.95
CA LEU A 4 14.83 15.46 3.84
C LEU A 4 15.69 14.88 2.70
N LYS A 5 15.11 14.69 1.51
CA LYS A 5 15.83 14.14 0.33
C LYS A 5 16.61 12.85 0.63
N ARG A 6 16.04 11.95 1.46
CA ARG A 6 16.65 10.68 1.92
C ARG A 6 17.86 10.84 2.87
N ARG A 7 18.07 12.01 3.45
CA ARG A 7 19.06 12.23 4.51
C ARG A 7 18.35 12.62 5.80
N GLN A 8 18.88 12.16 6.92
CA GLN A 8 18.41 12.59 8.23
C GLN A 8 18.60 14.11 8.34
N PHE A 9 17.61 14.76 8.95
CA PHE A 9 17.70 16.18 9.21
C PHE A 9 18.59 16.46 10.40
N GLU A 10 19.52 17.39 10.21
CA GLU A 10 20.42 17.89 11.25
C GLU A 10 20.11 19.36 11.44
N ALA A 11 19.77 19.72 12.68
CA ALA A 11 19.60 21.12 13.08
C ALA A 11 20.97 21.81 13.03
N VAL A 12 20.98 23.07 12.61
CA VAL A 12 22.19 23.89 12.62
C VAL A 12 22.56 24.19 14.07
N PRO A 13 23.81 23.94 14.49
CA PRO A 13 24.24 24.27 15.84
C PRO A 13 24.16 25.78 16.06
N TRP A 14 23.97 26.18 17.31
CA TRP A 14 23.87 27.59 17.65
C TRP A 14 25.16 28.34 17.28
N PRO A 15 25.07 29.59 16.79
CA PRO A 15 26.25 30.38 16.48
C PRO A 15 27.14 30.55 17.73
N PRO A 16 28.45 30.22 17.64
CA PRO A 16 29.32 30.14 18.83
C PRO A 16 29.61 31.48 19.51
N ASN A 17 29.36 32.60 18.82
CA ASN A 17 29.72 33.94 19.28
C ASN A 17 28.50 34.78 19.71
N LEU A 18 27.39 34.12 20.10
CA LEU A 18 26.17 34.81 20.52
C LEU A 18 26.37 35.48 21.88
N LYS A 19 26.10 36.79 21.96
CA LYS A 19 26.05 37.54 23.23
C LYS A 19 24.64 37.54 23.79
N ALA A 20 24.50 37.80 25.09
CA ALA A 20 23.20 37.82 25.77
C ALA A 20 22.24 38.88 25.21
N ASP A 21 22.78 40.00 24.72
CA ASP A 21 22.00 41.13 24.17
C ASP A 21 21.82 41.06 22.64
N ASP A 22 22.30 40.00 21.98
CA ASP A 22 22.19 39.88 20.52
C ASP A 22 20.74 39.60 20.11
N HIS A 23 20.21 40.40 19.19
CA HIS A 23 18.94 40.12 18.55
C HIS A 23 19.07 39.00 17.54
N VAL A 24 18.29 37.93 17.73
CA VAL A 24 18.31 36.73 16.90
C VAL A 24 16.92 36.33 16.45
N PHE A 25 16.87 35.55 15.37
CA PHE A 25 15.67 34.87 14.92
C PHE A 25 15.68 33.44 15.46
N TYR A 26 14.72 33.11 16.31
CA TYR A 26 14.58 31.79 16.92
C TYR A 26 13.50 30.98 16.20
N LEU A 27 13.80 29.71 15.91
CA LEU A 27 12.88 28.77 15.30
C LEU A 27 12.55 27.63 16.27
N PRO A 28 11.39 27.67 16.94
CA PRO A 28 11.09 26.76 18.05
C PRO A 28 11.03 25.29 17.66
N ILE A 29 10.50 24.99 16.48
CA ILE A 29 10.22 23.60 16.06
C ILE A 29 11.49 22.77 15.81
N THR A 30 12.59 23.41 15.41
CA THR A 30 13.92 22.78 15.24
C THR A 30 14.92 23.19 16.31
N ASN A 31 14.52 24.08 17.24
CA ASN A 31 15.36 24.69 18.26
C ASN A 31 16.62 25.37 17.67
N GLU A 32 16.47 26.00 16.51
CA GLU A 32 17.56 26.69 15.79
C GLU A 32 17.54 28.20 16.05
N VAL A 33 18.73 28.80 16.06
CA VAL A 33 18.94 30.25 16.22
C VAL A 33 19.69 30.78 15.00
N PHE A 34 19.20 31.87 14.42
CA PHE A 34 19.77 32.52 13.24
C PHE A 34 20.08 33.98 13.52
N THR A 35 21.22 34.47 13.05
CA THR A 35 21.61 35.89 13.16
C THR A 35 21.14 36.73 11.97
N THR A 36 20.81 36.09 10.84
CA THR A 36 20.34 36.76 9.63
C THR A 36 18.90 36.39 9.31
N HIS A 37 18.10 37.39 8.93
CA HIS A 37 16.72 37.18 8.49
C HIS A 37 16.62 36.20 7.31
N GLU A 38 17.52 36.30 6.33
CA GLU A 38 17.52 35.42 5.15
C GLU A 38 17.67 33.94 5.51
N ALA A 39 18.63 33.58 6.36
CA ALA A 39 18.83 32.20 6.78
C ALA A 39 17.62 31.64 7.55
N PHE A 40 17.04 32.45 8.44
CA PHE A 40 15.80 32.10 9.15
C PHE A 40 14.64 31.86 8.17
N PHE A 41 14.44 32.77 7.22
CA PHE A 41 13.35 32.68 6.25
C PHE A 41 13.51 31.48 5.31
N GLN A 42 14.72 31.20 4.82
CA GLN A 42 15.02 30.01 4.03
C GLN A 42 14.74 28.72 4.80
N ARG A 43 15.09 28.67 6.10
CA ARG A 43 14.76 27.53 6.95
C ARG A 43 13.26 27.37 7.09
N GLN A 44 12.54 28.46 7.36
CA GLN A 44 11.08 28.46 7.49
C GLN A 44 10.39 27.94 6.22
N ILE A 45 10.83 28.39 5.03
CA ILE A 45 10.36 27.87 3.75
C ILE A 45 10.63 26.37 3.64
N THR A 46 11.83 25.91 4.03
CA THR A 46 12.20 24.50 3.93
C THR A 46 11.32 23.62 4.83
N LEU A 47 11.04 24.04 6.06
CA LEU A 47 10.19 23.29 6.98
C LEU A 47 8.73 23.21 6.49
N ASN A 48 8.22 24.30 5.90
CA ASN A 48 6.86 24.37 5.38
C ASN A 48 6.70 23.76 3.97
N SER A 49 7.81 23.42 3.31
CA SER A 49 7.78 22.77 2.00
C SER A 49 7.42 21.30 2.12
N MET A 50 6.62 20.77 1.18
CA MET A 50 6.23 19.35 1.13
C MET A 50 7.34 18.44 0.58
N VAL A 51 8.55 18.56 1.11
CA VAL A 51 9.76 17.82 0.69
C VAL A 51 10.21 16.78 1.70
N TRP A 52 9.50 16.67 2.82
CA TRP A 52 9.83 15.78 3.92
C TRP A 52 9.20 14.41 3.75
N SER A 53 9.81 13.45 4.43
CA SER A 53 9.31 12.10 4.54
C SER A 53 9.47 11.57 5.94
N CYS A 54 8.50 10.76 6.37
CA CYS A 54 8.57 10.01 7.60
C CYS A 54 9.43 8.76 7.40
N GLU A 55 10.48 8.61 8.18
CA GLU A 55 11.40 7.48 8.24
C GLU A 55 10.65 6.19 8.59
N ARG A 56 9.84 6.19 9.66
CA ARG A 56 9.11 5.00 10.15
C ARG A 56 8.07 4.51 9.16
N THR A 57 7.23 5.38 8.61
CA THR A 57 6.15 5.00 7.68
C THR A 57 6.59 4.96 6.22
N GLY A 58 7.56 5.79 5.83
CA GLY A 58 7.97 6.00 4.44
C GLY A 58 7.06 6.92 3.63
N LYS A 59 6.05 7.53 4.27
CA LYS A 59 5.22 8.55 3.63
C LYS A 59 6.09 9.75 3.26
N SER A 60 5.96 10.23 2.03
CA SER A 60 6.70 11.37 1.48
C SER A 60 5.75 12.48 1.06
N GLY A 61 6.28 13.68 0.86
CA GLY A 61 5.47 14.83 0.47
C GLY A 61 4.79 15.47 1.67
N LEU A 62 5.46 15.43 2.83
CA LEU A 62 5.00 16.04 4.07
C LEU A 62 5.76 17.34 4.33
N THR A 63 5.20 18.23 5.14
CA THR A 63 5.97 19.28 5.82
C THR A 63 6.81 18.66 6.96
N TYR A 64 7.71 19.43 7.56
CA TYR A 64 8.50 18.96 8.69
C TYR A 64 7.62 18.56 9.88
N GLU A 65 6.65 19.39 10.21
CA GLU A 65 5.71 19.17 11.32
C GLU A 65 4.82 17.95 11.08
N GLU A 66 4.27 17.80 9.87
CA GLU A 66 3.49 16.62 9.49
C GLU A 66 4.33 15.34 9.53
N ALA A 67 5.61 15.42 9.15
CA ALA A 67 6.53 14.30 9.25
C ALA A 67 6.81 13.94 10.72
N LEU A 68 7.04 14.92 11.60
CA LEU A 68 7.20 14.69 13.04
C LEU A 68 5.98 14.01 13.66
N GLU A 69 4.79 14.54 13.37
CA GLU A 69 3.54 13.96 13.86
C GLU A 69 3.33 12.55 13.30
N SER A 70 3.70 12.31 12.03
CA SER A 70 3.70 10.96 11.47
C SER A 70 4.72 10.02 12.11
N GLU A 71 5.88 10.50 12.58
CA GLU A 71 6.84 9.67 13.33
C GLU A 71 6.27 9.29 14.68
N LYS A 72 5.72 10.26 15.41
CA LYS A 72 5.13 10.05 16.74
C LYS A 72 4.02 9.01 16.69
N ASN A 73 3.04 9.21 15.79
CA ASN A 73 1.95 8.25 15.59
C ASN A 73 2.46 6.87 15.15
N ALA A 74 3.53 6.81 14.36
CA ALA A 74 4.12 5.54 13.95
C ALA A 74 4.84 4.83 15.11
N GLN A 75 5.50 5.59 15.99
CA GLN A 75 6.16 5.06 17.18
C GLN A 75 5.11 4.48 18.15
N GLU A 76 4.06 5.23 18.47
CA GLU A 76 2.95 4.75 19.32
C GLU A 76 2.27 3.51 18.72
N ALA A 77 2.10 3.47 17.39
CA ALA A 77 1.52 2.31 16.70
C ALA A 77 2.42 1.06 16.73
N LEU A 78 3.74 1.24 16.80
CA LEU A 78 4.71 0.15 16.95
C LEU A 78 4.75 -0.36 18.40
N GLU A 79 4.76 0.55 19.38
CA GLU A 79 4.75 0.20 20.81
C GLU A 79 3.45 -0.50 21.24
N THR A 80 2.33 -0.13 20.62
CA THR A 80 1.03 -0.79 20.86
C THR A 80 0.79 -2.02 19.98
N PHE A 81 1.80 -2.48 19.23
CA PHE A 81 1.66 -3.68 18.41
C PHE A 81 1.73 -4.94 19.29
N PRO A 82 0.68 -5.79 19.35
CA PRO A 82 0.64 -6.91 20.30
C PRO A 82 1.73 -7.95 20.04
N ASP A 83 2.46 -8.35 21.08
CA ASP A 83 3.55 -9.33 20.96
C ASP A 83 3.07 -10.73 20.55
N ASN A 84 1.91 -11.16 21.06
CA ASN A 84 1.24 -12.40 20.68
C ASN A 84 0.83 -12.44 19.20
N PHE A 85 0.85 -11.29 18.50
CA PHE A 85 0.63 -11.20 17.06
C PHE A 85 1.93 -10.93 16.30
N GLY A 86 2.81 -10.08 16.84
CA GLY A 86 4.11 -9.71 16.26
C GLY A 86 5.07 -10.88 16.19
N ARG A 87 5.25 -11.62 17.29
CA ARG A 87 6.17 -12.76 17.37
C ARG A 87 5.88 -13.84 16.32
N PRO A 88 4.63 -14.34 16.17
CA PRO A 88 4.25 -15.21 15.06
C PRO A 88 4.55 -14.65 13.67
N ILE A 89 4.27 -13.37 13.44
CA ILE A 89 4.53 -12.74 12.15
C ILE A 89 6.04 -12.75 11.86
N LEU A 90 6.88 -12.40 12.83
CA LEU A 90 8.34 -12.42 12.65
C LEU A 90 8.85 -13.84 12.37
N TYR A 91 8.30 -14.86 13.03
CA TYR A 91 8.60 -16.26 12.73
C TYR A 91 8.26 -16.62 11.27
N LEU A 92 7.07 -16.24 10.78
CA LEU A 92 6.69 -16.47 9.37
C LEU A 92 7.67 -15.80 8.40
N VAL A 93 8.13 -14.59 8.71
CA VAL A 93 9.09 -13.87 7.87
C VAL A 93 10.46 -14.54 7.85
N GLU A 94 10.99 -14.90 9.01
CA GLU A 94 12.35 -15.42 9.13
C GLU A 94 12.47 -16.86 8.60
N ASN A 95 11.49 -17.71 8.93
CA ASN A 95 11.59 -19.15 8.71
C ASN A 95 10.91 -19.60 7.41
N LEU A 96 9.84 -18.92 6.98
CA LEU A 96 9.02 -19.37 5.85
C LEU A 96 9.09 -18.46 4.63
N SER A 97 9.22 -17.14 4.82
CA SER A 97 9.15 -16.19 3.71
C SER A 97 10.44 -16.06 2.91
N LEU A 98 10.28 -15.92 1.59
CA LEU A 98 11.38 -15.69 0.64
C LEU A 98 11.09 -14.47 -0.26
N ARG A 99 10.36 -13.49 0.29
CA ARG A 99 9.99 -12.25 -0.40
C ARG A 99 11.08 -11.19 -0.29
N GLY A 100 11.49 -10.62 -1.43
CA GLY A 100 12.39 -9.47 -1.48
C GLY A 100 11.70 -8.11 -1.33
N ARG A 101 10.42 -8.00 -1.73
CA ARG A 101 9.69 -6.73 -1.71
C ARG A 101 8.76 -6.66 -0.50
N LEU A 102 8.81 -5.53 0.21
CA LEU A 102 7.98 -5.31 1.39
C LEU A 102 6.48 -5.43 1.11
N ASP A 103 6.00 -4.86 0.00
CA ASP A 103 4.57 -4.92 -0.33
C ASP A 103 4.08 -6.35 -0.61
N ASP A 104 4.93 -7.20 -1.19
CA ASP A 104 4.59 -8.59 -1.47
C ASP A 104 4.57 -9.41 -0.17
N LEU A 105 5.57 -9.17 0.71
CA LEU A 105 5.61 -9.73 2.05
C LEU A 105 4.37 -9.36 2.86
N VAL A 106 4.00 -8.08 2.89
CA VAL A 106 2.80 -7.59 3.59
C VAL A 106 1.54 -8.25 3.05
N ASN A 107 1.44 -8.46 1.73
CA ASN A 107 0.29 -9.12 1.15
C ASN A 107 0.20 -10.58 1.56
N ASP A 108 1.30 -11.34 1.51
CA ASP A 108 1.29 -12.75 1.91
C ASP A 108 0.94 -12.89 3.40
N ILE A 109 1.58 -12.09 4.28
CA ILE A 109 1.26 -12.09 5.72
C ILE A 109 -0.20 -11.70 5.94
N TYR A 110 -0.71 -10.67 5.25
CA TYR A 110 -2.12 -10.28 5.35
C TYR A 110 -3.06 -11.42 4.98
N TYR A 111 -2.81 -12.13 3.87
CA TYR A 111 -3.65 -13.25 3.45
C TYR A 111 -3.53 -14.45 4.40
N PHE A 112 -2.36 -14.64 5.00
CA PHE A 112 -2.17 -15.63 6.06
C PHE A 112 -3.07 -15.33 7.26
N VAL A 113 -2.90 -14.15 7.85
CA VAL A 113 -3.58 -13.77 9.10
C VAL A 113 -5.03 -13.35 8.91
N LYS A 114 -5.55 -13.23 7.68
CA LYS A 114 -6.94 -12.80 7.45
C LYS A 114 -7.93 -13.74 8.12
N ASP A 115 -7.74 -15.04 7.95
CA ASP A 115 -8.68 -16.09 8.37
C ASP A 115 -7.99 -17.16 9.26
N ARG A 116 -6.84 -16.83 9.88
CA ARG A 116 -6.08 -17.74 10.77
C ARG A 116 -5.59 -17.05 12.03
N TYR A 117 -5.69 -17.73 13.15
CA TYR A 117 -5.40 -17.18 14.47
C TYR A 117 -4.20 -17.90 15.10
N PHE A 118 -3.25 -17.16 15.64
CA PHE A 118 -2.04 -17.73 16.21
C PHE A 118 -2.27 -18.31 17.60
N VAL A 119 -1.43 -19.27 17.99
CA VAL A 119 -1.39 -19.74 19.38
C VAL A 119 -0.97 -18.58 20.29
N GLY A 120 -1.67 -18.40 21.40
CA GLY A 120 -1.52 -17.27 22.32
C GLY A 120 -2.23 -15.97 21.88
N GLU A 121 -2.84 -15.92 20.69
CA GLU A 121 -3.60 -14.75 20.24
C GLU A 121 -4.89 -14.59 21.06
N GLU A 122 -5.17 -13.35 21.49
CA GLU A 122 -6.44 -12.99 22.11
C GLU A 122 -7.46 -12.60 21.05
N VAL A 123 -8.60 -13.29 21.07
CA VAL A 123 -9.65 -13.22 20.05
C VAL A 123 -11.01 -13.07 20.70
N THR A 124 -11.96 -12.50 19.95
CA THR A 124 -13.37 -12.55 20.31
C THR A 124 -13.99 -13.81 19.72
N TYR A 125 -14.46 -14.69 20.60
CA TYR A 125 -15.17 -15.92 20.29
C TYR A 125 -16.69 -15.71 20.36
N MET A 126 -17.40 -16.17 19.34
CA MET A 126 -18.86 -16.14 19.24
C MET A 126 -19.43 -17.48 19.70
N GLU A 127 -19.95 -17.54 20.92
CA GLU A 127 -20.62 -18.72 21.47
C GLU A 127 -22.12 -18.44 21.59
N ASN A 128 -22.97 -19.16 20.86
CA ASN A 128 -24.44 -18.98 20.92
C ASN A 128 -24.88 -17.51 20.79
N GLN A 129 -24.32 -16.80 19.80
CA GLN A 129 -24.55 -15.36 19.55
C GLN A 129 -24.03 -14.39 20.63
N LYS A 130 -23.33 -14.88 21.65
CA LYS A 130 -22.67 -14.04 22.67
C LYS A 130 -21.17 -13.93 22.38
N LYS A 131 -20.66 -12.71 22.45
CA LYS A 131 -19.24 -12.41 22.33
C LYS A 131 -18.55 -12.68 23.66
N LYS A 132 -17.48 -13.46 23.63
CA LYS A 132 -16.59 -13.72 24.75
C LYS A 132 -15.16 -13.44 24.31
N ASN A 133 -14.33 -12.95 25.23
CA ASN A 133 -12.89 -12.90 24.99
C ASN A 133 -12.33 -14.30 25.22
N ALA A 134 -11.43 -14.73 24.36
CA ALA A 134 -10.80 -16.03 24.43
C ALA A 134 -9.34 -15.95 23.99
N ARG A 135 -8.53 -16.88 24.46
CA ARG A 135 -7.15 -17.09 24.04
C ARG A 135 -7.04 -18.37 23.24
N VAL A 136 -6.32 -18.34 22.11
CA VAL A 136 -6.07 -19.55 21.32
C VAL A 136 -4.99 -20.38 22.00
N LEU A 137 -5.28 -21.62 22.35
CA LEU A 137 -4.32 -22.55 22.96
C LEU A 137 -3.62 -23.45 21.93
N GLY A 138 -4.31 -23.75 20.82
CA GLY A 138 -3.79 -24.68 19.84
C GLY A 138 -4.56 -24.63 18.53
N VAL A 139 -3.91 -25.10 17.47
CA VAL A 139 -4.47 -25.21 16.13
C VAL A 139 -4.25 -26.63 15.63
N SER A 140 -5.31 -27.24 15.12
CA SER A 140 -5.29 -28.55 14.49
C SER A 140 -5.73 -28.43 13.03
N PHE A 141 -5.33 -29.38 12.19
CA PHE A 141 -5.67 -29.39 10.77
C PHE A 141 -6.25 -30.74 10.36
N GLU A 142 -7.45 -30.71 9.80
CA GLU A 142 -8.17 -31.86 9.28
C GLU A 142 -8.13 -31.82 7.74
N GLY A 143 -7.06 -32.35 7.16
CA GLY A 143 -6.87 -32.41 5.70
C GLY A 143 -5.56 -33.09 5.30
N GLU A 144 -5.34 -33.21 3.99
CA GLU A 144 -4.07 -33.72 3.46
C GLU A 144 -2.94 -32.72 3.72
N ASP A 145 -1.81 -33.22 4.23
CA ASP A 145 -0.63 -32.40 4.43
C ASP A 145 -0.06 -31.98 3.06
N PHE A 146 -0.08 -30.68 2.81
CA PHE A 146 0.41 -30.09 1.56
C PHE A 146 1.88 -29.66 1.63
N THR A 147 2.54 -29.87 2.77
CA THR A 147 3.95 -29.52 2.98
C THR A 147 4.87 -30.36 2.08
N ASP A 148 4.51 -31.63 1.84
CA ASP A 148 5.31 -32.59 1.06
C ASP A 148 5.45 -32.23 -0.43
N ALA A 149 4.59 -31.36 -0.96
CA ALA A 149 4.68 -30.92 -2.34
C ALA A 149 5.97 -30.12 -2.64
N LEU A 150 6.64 -29.55 -1.63
CA LEU A 150 7.94 -28.88 -1.76
C LEU A 150 9.10 -29.86 -2.00
N ASN A 151 9.03 -31.07 -1.44
CA ASN A 151 10.06 -32.08 -1.63
C ASN A 151 9.99 -32.71 -3.04
N ALA A 152 8.79 -32.79 -3.62
CA ALA A 152 8.59 -33.33 -4.96
C ALA A 152 9.04 -32.39 -6.09
N GLU A 153 8.88 -31.07 -5.95
CA GLU A 153 9.34 -30.09 -6.97
C GLU A 153 10.87 -29.98 -7.07
N ASN A 154 11.62 -30.45 -6.07
CA ASN A 154 13.08 -30.49 -6.11
C ASN A 154 13.66 -31.79 -6.70
N VAL A 155 12.85 -32.84 -6.95
CA VAL A 155 13.35 -34.18 -7.35
C VAL A 155 12.75 -34.74 -8.65
N ALA A 156 11.65 -34.23 -9.19
CA ALA A 156 11.01 -34.87 -10.35
C ALA A 156 10.88 -34.00 -11.61
N ASP A 157 11.77 -34.24 -12.58
CA ASP A 157 11.43 -34.20 -14.00
C ASP A 157 10.46 -35.37 -14.29
N SER A 158 9.16 -35.16 -14.08
CA SER A 158 8.12 -36.08 -14.58
C SER A 158 6.73 -35.44 -14.70
N PRO A 159 5.98 -35.74 -15.77
CA PRO A 159 4.76 -35.02 -16.13
C PRO A 159 3.53 -35.71 -15.56
N LYS A 160 3.24 -35.52 -14.27
CA LYS A 160 1.89 -35.80 -13.75
C LYS A 160 1.43 -34.62 -12.92
N LYS A 161 0.53 -33.82 -13.51
CA LYS A 161 -0.10 -32.66 -12.87
C LYS A 161 -1.09 -33.13 -11.79
N PRO A 162 -0.89 -32.81 -10.50
CA PRO A 162 -2.01 -32.71 -9.57
C PRO A 162 -2.88 -31.49 -9.93
N SER A 163 -4.18 -31.64 -9.78
CA SER A 163 -5.26 -30.79 -10.33
C SER A 163 -5.46 -29.43 -9.65
N SER A 164 -4.49 -28.94 -8.87
CA SER A 164 -4.52 -27.59 -8.29
C SER A 164 -3.11 -26.98 -8.28
N CYS A 165 -2.51 -26.78 -9.45
CA CYS A 165 -1.24 -26.07 -9.55
C CYS A 165 -1.49 -24.55 -9.33
N ALA A 166 -1.33 -24.08 -8.09
CA ALA A 166 -1.20 -22.65 -7.80
C ALA A 166 -0.07 -22.10 -8.68
N LYS A 167 -0.29 -20.93 -9.29
CA LYS A 167 0.70 -20.36 -10.21
C LYS A 167 1.99 -20.12 -9.45
N ARG A 168 3.13 -20.46 -10.06
CA ARG A 168 4.49 -20.20 -9.55
C ARG A 168 4.57 -18.73 -9.09
N GLY A 169 4.43 -18.45 -7.79
CA GLY A 169 4.32 -17.09 -7.25
C GLY A 169 3.19 -16.81 -6.24
N GLU A 170 2.27 -17.75 -6.00
CA GLU A 170 1.15 -17.60 -5.05
C GLU A 170 1.38 -18.34 -3.72
N LEU A 171 1.04 -17.71 -2.59
CA LEU A 171 1.11 -18.29 -1.24
C LEU A 171 0.24 -19.56 -1.19
N ARG A 172 0.83 -20.71 -0.83
CA ARG A 172 0.09 -21.96 -0.68
C ARG A 172 -0.14 -22.26 0.79
N MET A 173 -1.39 -22.53 1.11
CA MET A 173 -1.90 -22.74 2.46
C MET A 173 -3.22 -23.53 2.38
N GLY A 174 -3.53 -24.33 3.40
CA GLY A 174 -4.77 -25.13 3.44
C GLY A 174 -6.02 -24.26 3.54
N SER A 175 -7.20 -24.79 3.23
CA SER A 175 -8.46 -24.05 3.43
C SER A 175 -8.61 -23.64 4.90
N PRO A 176 -9.04 -22.40 5.23
CA PRO A 176 -9.34 -22.01 6.61
C PRO A 176 -10.33 -22.95 7.32
N GLU A 177 -11.25 -23.55 6.55
CA GLU A 177 -12.27 -24.49 7.05
C GLU A 177 -11.69 -25.79 7.58
N ASN A 178 -10.49 -26.17 7.13
CA ASN A 178 -9.80 -27.38 7.58
C ASN A 178 -9.02 -27.14 8.88
N TYR A 179 -8.95 -25.90 9.37
CA TYR A 179 -8.29 -25.59 10.64
C TYR A 179 -9.32 -25.51 11.75
N ALA A 180 -9.05 -26.22 12.84
CA ALA A 180 -9.87 -26.23 14.02
C ALA A 180 -9.07 -25.74 15.23
N TYR A 181 -9.66 -24.86 16.02
CA TYR A 181 -8.99 -24.15 17.11
C TYR A 181 -9.44 -24.68 18.46
N THR A 182 -8.50 -24.80 19.38
CA THR A 182 -8.78 -24.95 20.81
C THR A 182 -8.60 -23.59 21.46
N VAL A 183 -9.65 -23.09 22.11
CA VAL A 183 -9.66 -21.75 22.73
C VAL A 183 -10.07 -21.83 24.19
N GLN A 184 -9.53 -20.95 25.01
CA GLN A 184 -9.89 -20.80 26.42
C GLN A 184 -10.60 -19.47 26.63
N ILE A 185 -11.80 -19.50 27.19
CA ILE A 185 -12.56 -18.29 27.52
C ILE A 185 -11.86 -17.53 28.65
N ILE A 186 -11.69 -16.22 28.47
CA ILE A 186 -11.15 -15.31 29.48
C ILE A 186 -12.34 -14.77 30.29
N GLY A 187 -12.41 -15.13 31.58
CA GLY A 187 -13.48 -14.72 32.50
C GLY A 187 -13.40 -13.26 32.95
N GLU A 188 -14.41 -12.81 33.72
CA GLU A 188 -14.39 -11.49 34.35
C GLU A 188 -13.20 -11.41 35.34
N GLY A 189 -12.30 -10.45 35.10
CA GLY A 189 -11.07 -10.29 35.88
C GLY A 189 -9.83 -10.99 35.30
N GLY A 190 -9.92 -11.59 34.11
CA GLY A 190 -8.77 -12.24 33.47
C GLY A 190 -8.47 -13.65 33.99
N LEU A 191 -9.41 -14.26 34.71
CA LEU A 191 -9.30 -15.64 35.16
C LEU A 191 -9.49 -16.59 33.96
N GLU A 192 -8.52 -17.47 33.78
CA GLU A 192 -8.49 -18.51 32.76
C GLU A 192 -8.70 -19.86 33.47
N ASP A 193 -9.91 -20.39 33.43
CA ASP A 193 -10.26 -21.68 34.03
C ASP A 193 -10.27 -22.79 32.96
N ASP A 194 -9.92 -24.01 33.34
CA ASP A 194 -9.92 -25.16 32.40
C ASP A 194 -11.35 -25.51 31.94
N SER A 195 -12.38 -25.15 32.72
CA SER A 195 -13.80 -25.24 32.32
C SER A 195 -14.17 -24.32 31.14
N GLY A 196 -13.37 -23.28 30.90
CA GLY A 196 -13.52 -22.34 29.80
C GLY A 196 -13.02 -22.84 28.46
N VAL A 197 -12.41 -24.04 28.39
CA VAL A 197 -11.83 -24.57 27.16
C VAL A 197 -12.92 -25.04 26.19
N ARG A 198 -12.76 -24.68 24.91
CA ARG A 198 -13.59 -25.12 23.78
C ARG A 198 -12.69 -25.67 22.70
N GLU A 199 -12.95 -26.91 22.32
CA GLU A 199 -12.23 -27.57 21.23
C GLU A 199 -13.02 -27.49 19.93
N LYS A 200 -12.33 -27.72 18.81
CA LYS A 200 -12.90 -27.79 17.46
C LYS A 200 -13.67 -26.53 17.04
N VAL A 201 -13.25 -25.37 17.52
CA VAL A 201 -13.84 -24.08 17.15
C VAL A 201 -13.47 -23.73 15.71
N SER A 202 -14.43 -23.24 14.93
CA SER A 202 -14.21 -22.79 13.55
C SER A 202 -13.62 -21.39 13.50
N HIS A 203 -12.84 -21.09 12.47
CA HIS A 203 -12.33 -19.73 12.24
C HIS A 203 -13.44 -18.68 12.06
N ASN A 204 -14.65 -19.09 11.66
CA ASN A 204 -15.81 -18.21 11.48
C ASN A 204 -16.38 -17.70 12.80
N ASP A 205 -16.19 -18.45 13.88
CA ASP A 205 -16.66 -18.08 15.22
C ASP A 205 -15.63 -17.22 15.96
N LEU A 206 -14.43 -17.07 15.40
CA LEU A 206 -13.36 -16.26 15.93
C LEU A 206 -13.27 -14.93 15.18
N SER A 207 -12.87 -13.89 15.89
CA SER A 207 -12.58 -12.59 15.29
C SER A 207 -11.48 -11.87 16.07
N ARG A 208 -10.61 -11.16 15.35
CA ARG A 208 -9.56 -10.33 15.94
C ARG A 208 -9.88 -8.85 15.80
N THR A 209 -9.22 -8.02 16.60
CA THR A 209 -9.32 -6.56 16.48
C THR A 209 -8.93 -6.12 15.07
N ARG A 210 -9.88 -5.51 14.33
CA ARG A 210 -9.72 -5.20 12.90
C ARG A 210 -8.51 -4.32 12.57
N THR A 211 -8.00 -3.55 13.53
CA THR A 211 -6.87 -2.66 13.33
C THR A 211 -5.55 -3.43 13.22
N VAL A 212 -5.34 -4.48 14.03
CA VAL A 212 -4.04 -5.17 14.19
C VAL A 212 -3.57 -5.85 12.90
N SER A 213 -4.48 -6.50 12.17
CA SER A 213 -4.20 -7.21 10.92
C SER A 213 -4.31 -6.34 9.67
N SER A 214 -4.51 -5.02 9.82
CA SER A 214 -4.59 -4.13 8.66
C SER A 214 -3.26 -4.08 7.90
N ARG A 215 -3.33 -4.02 6.56
CA ARG A 215 -2.11 -3.90 5.72
C ARG A 215 -1.22 -2.73 6.12
N SER A 216 -1.81 -1.61 6.57
CA SER A 216 -1.06 -0.44 7.01
C SER A 216 -0.28 -0.72 8.31
N ARG A 217 -0.89 -1.38 9.30
CA ARG A 217 -0.19 -1.78 10.54
C ARG A 217 0.87 -2.84 10.27
N LEU A 218 0.54 -3.88 9.49
CA LEU A 218 1.50 -4.90 9.08
C LEU A 218 2.68 -4.29 8.33
N LYS A 219 2.44 -3.37 7.39
CA LYS A 219 3.49 -2.67 6.65
C LYS A 219 4.37 -1.83 7.56
N LEU A 220 3.78 -1.11 8.52
CA LEU A 220 4.54 -0.34 9.48
C LEU A 220 5.43 -1.24 10.35
N PHE A 221 4.87 -2.30 10.93
CA PHE A 221 5.58 -3.28 11.73
C PHE A 221 6.72 -3.93 10.93
N LEU A 222 6.41 -4.56 9.81
CA LEU A 222 7.39 -5.26 8.97
C LEU A 222 8.49 -4.35 8.43
N LYS A 223 8.16 -3.10 8.06
CA LYS A 223 9.17 -2.12 7.62
C LYS A 223 10.20 -1.83 8.72
N ASN A 224 9.75 -1.74 9.97
CA ASN A 224 10.61 -1.40 11.10
C ASN A 224 11.28 -2.64 11.72
N SER A 225 10.77 -3.84 11.45
CA SER A 225 11.30 -5.10 11.96
C SER A 225 12.20 -5.86 10.98
N CYS A 226 12.09 -5.60 9.67
CA CYS A 226 12.82 -6.35 8.64
C CYS A 226 13.95 -5.52 8.00
N LYS A 227 14.96 -6.22 7.48
CA LYS A 227 16.05 -5.69 6.66
C LYS A 227 16.29 -6.56 5.42
N PRO A 228 16.69 -5.98 4.28
CA PRO A 228 17.09 -6.76 3.11
C PRO A 228 18.42 -7.47 3.35
N ASN A 229 18.50 -8.76 2.99
CA ASN A 229 19.72 -9.59 3.07
C ASN A 229 20.19 -10.03 1.66
N GLY A 230 20.23 -9.10 0.70
CA GLY A 230 20.64 -9.36 -0.69
C GLY A 230 19.61 -10.11 -1.53
N GLU A 231 19.01 -11.19 -1.00
CA GLU A 231 18.05 -12.05 -1.70
C GLU A 231 16.62 -11.90 -1.19
N ARG A 232 16.42 -11.72 0.12
CA ARG A 232 15.09 -11.63 0.73
C ARG A 232 15.06 -10.58 1.85
N LEU A 233 13.86 -10.26 2.32
CA LEU A 233 13.68 -9.58 3.59
C LEU A 233 13.85 -10.60 4.72
N THR A 234 14.67 -10.25 5.71
CA THR A 234 14.95 -11.03 6.93
C THR A 234 14.64 -10.18 8.14
N VAL A 235 14.39 -10.81 9.28
CA VAL A 235 14.13 -10.09 10.53
C VAL A 235 15.45 -9.48 11.05
N LYS A 236 15.38 -8.31 11.69
CA LYS A 236 16.54 -7.71 12.35
C LYS A 236 17.01 -8.62 13.49
N ARG A 237 18.33 -8.81 13.61
CA ARG A 237 18.91 -9.74 14.60
C ARG A 237 18.48 -9.45 16.04
N ALA A 238 18.44 -8.18 16.43
CA ALA A 238 17.96 -7.77 17.75
C ALA A 238 16.56 -8.33 18.09
N LEU A 239 15.65 -8.39 17.10
CA LEU A 239 14.30 -8.93 17.29
C LEU A 239 14.27 -10.46 17.28
N ILE A 240 15.22 -11.10 16.58
CA ILE A 240 15.36 -12.57 16.61
C ILE A 240 15.71 -13.00 18.04
N ASP A 241 16.67 -12.30 18.65
CA ASP A 241 17.14 -12.58 20.01
C ASP A 241 16.08 -12.18 21.05
N GLU A 242 15.47 -10.98 20.93
CA GLU A 242 14.43 -10.48 21.85
C GLU A 242 13.18 -11.37 21.89
N TYR A 243 12.72 -11.85 20.73
CA TYR A 243 11.53 -12.71 20.65
C TYR A 243 11.84 -14.22 20.70
N GLY A 244 13.13 -14.60 20.82
CA GLY A 244 13.57 -15.99 20.87
C GLY A 244 13.12 -16.80 19.65
N LEU A 245 13.27 -16.25 18.44
CA LEU A 245 12.71 -16.86 17.21
C LEU A 245 13.48 -18.12 16.77
N GLU A 246 14.72 -18.30 17.20
CA GLU A 246 15.54 -19.47 16.84
C GLU A 246 15.08 -20.75 17.54
N GLU A 247 14.55 -20.63 18.75
CA GLU A 247 14.07 -21.76 19.56
C GLU A 247 12.60 -22.07 19.29
N LEU A 248 11.91 -21.17 18.60
CA LEU A 248 10.48 -21.27 18.37
C LEU A 248 10.18 -22.32 17.29
N SER A 249 9.26 -23.23 17.58
CA SER A 249 8.80 -24.22 16.59
C SER A 249 7.51 -23.78 15.92
N TRP A 250 7.14 -24.45 14.82
CA TRP A 250 5.88 -24.17 14.14
C TRP A 250 4.66 -24.41 15.04
N ASN A 251 4.71 -25.45 15.87
CA ASN A 251 3.60 -25.83 16.76
C ASN A 251 3.39 -24.83 17.91
N ASP A 252 4.41 -24.05 18.25
CA ASP A 252 4.32 -22.99 19.25
C ASP A 252 3.66 -21.73 18.69
N VAL A 253 3.67 -21.57 17.37
CA VAL A 253 3.16 -20.38 16.66
C VAL A 253 1.78 -20.64 16.08
N PHE A 254 1.61 -21.81 15.46
CA PHE A 254 0.43 -22.22 14.73
C PHE A 254 0.35 -23.76 14.74
N GLY A 255 -0.44 -24.37 13.87
CA GLY A 255 -0.51 -25.82 13.77
C GLY A 255 -0.92 -26.31 12.39
N GLY A 256 -0.75 -27.61 12.16
CA GLY A 256 -0.98 -28.24 10.86
C GLY A 256 0.16 -28.00 9.85
N PRO A 257 -0.09 -28.20 8.54
CA PRO A 257 0.92 -28.07 7.49
C PRO A 257 1.55 -26.67 7.41
N LEU A 258 2.83 -26.61 7.03
CA LEU A 258 3.58 -25.36 6.89
C LEU A 258 3.10 -24.58 5.67
N ALA A 259 2.81 -23.29 5.84
CA ALA A 259 2.51 -22.42 4.71
C ALA A 259 3.73 -22.23 3.80
N ILE A 260 3.51 -22.36 2.50
CA ILE A 260 4.55 -22.27 1.48
C ILE A 260 4.52 -20.88 0.88
N PHE A 261 5.43 -20.01 1.33
CA PHE A 261 5.56 -18.67 0.80
C PHE A 261 6.27 -18.69 -0.55
N PRO A 262 5.86 -17.83 -1.50
CA PRO A 262 6.47 -17.81 -2.82
C PRO A 262 7.88 -17.25 -2.79
N ARG A 263 8.74 -17.82 -3.64
CA ARG A 263 10.07 -17.29 -3.89
C ARG A 263 10.00 -16.13 -4.87
N THR A 264 10.25 -14.92 -4.39
CA THR A 264 10.54 -13.77 -5.25
C THR A 264 11.72 -13.02 -4.67
N PRO A 265 12.95 -13.46 -5.02
CA PRO A 265 14.15 -12.81 -4.55
C PRO A 265 14.19 -11.34 -4.99
N LEU A 266 14.98 -10.54 -4.27
CA LEU A 266 15.34 -9.18 -4.65
C LEU A 266 16.04 -9.20 -6.02
N MET A 267 15.28 -9.02 -7.09
CA MET A 267 15.86 -8.78 -8.40
C MET A 267 16.64 -7.45 -8.36
N PRO A 268 17.90 -7.40 -8.83
CA PRO A 268 18.61 -6.15 -9.00
C PRO A 268 17.77 -5.23 -9.89
N ARG A 269 17.47 -4.02 -9.42
CA ARG A 269 16.87 -3.03 -10.31
C ARG A 269 17.90 -2.74 -11.39
N GLY A 270 17.56 -3.09 -12.63
CA GLY A 270 18.29 -2.60 -13.78
C GLY A 270 18.39 -1.06 -13.71
N PRO A 271 19.40 -0.48 -14.37
CA PRO A 271 19.62 0.96 -14.34
C PRO A 271 18.32 1.73 -14.62
N PRO A 272 18.08 2.88 -13.96
CA PRO A 272 16.86 3.65 -14.16
C PRO A 272 16.65 3.94 -15.65
N LYS A 273 15.39 3.87 -16.12
CA LYS A 273 15.05 4.19 -17.52
C LYS A 273 15.65 5.55 -17.89
N GLY A 274 16.64 5.55 -18.78
CA GLY A 274 17.35 6.76 -19.22
C GLY A 274 18.88 6.72 -19.10
N THR A 275 19.46 5.74 -18.40
CA THR A 275 20.93 5.57 -18.41
C THR A 275 21.36 4.70 -19.59
N PRO A 276 22.28 5.16 -20.47
CA PRO A 276 22.89 4.32 -21.49
C PRO A 276 23.55 3.11 -20.84
N ARG A 277 23.25 1.91 -21.35
CA ARG A 277 23.93 0.69 -20.92
C ARG A 277 25.40 0.81 -21.34
N PRO A 278 26.39 0.62 -20.46
CA PRO A 278 27.77 0.56 -20.90
C PRO A 278 27.93 -0.63 -21.85
N PRO A 279 28.75 -0.52 -22.91
CA PRO A 279 29.02 -1.63 -23.79
C PRO A 279 29.60 -2.80 -22.97
N ARG A 280 29.09 -4.01 -23.22
CA ARG A 280 29.60 -5.24 -22.61
C ARG A 280 31.10 -5.33 -22.93
N LYS A 281 31.94 -5.27 -21.90
CA LYS A 281 33.34 -5.74 -22.01
C LYS A 281 33.31 -7.25 -21.92
N THR A 282 33.80 -7.93 -22.95
CA THR A 282 34.30 -9.29 -22.81
C THR A 282 35.66 -9.22 -22.12
N ASP A 283 35.94 -10.24 -21.33
CA ASP A 283 37.21 -10.51 -20.68
C ASP A 283 38.23 -10.89 -21.76
N ASP A 284 38.75 -9.90 -22.47
CA ASP A 284 39.99 -9.94 -23.27
C ASP A 284 40.15 -8.55 -23.91
N GLY A 285 41.10 -7.78 -23.38
CA GLY A 285 41.27 -6.35 -23.70
C GLY A 285 41.82 -6.07 -25.09
N LEU A 286 40.98 -6.07 -26.13
CA LEU A 286 41.30 -5.51 -27.45
C LEU A 286 40.08 -4.81 -28.11
N PRO A 287 40.25 -3.61 -28.72
CA PRO A 287 39.18 -2.93 -29.45
C PRO A 287 39.10 -3.38 -30.93
N ILE A 288 37.90 -3.63 -31.45
CA ILE A 288 37.64 -3.89 -32.88
C ILE A 288 37.32 -2.56 -33.59
N PRO A 289 37.99 -2.24 -34.72
CA PRO A 289 37.81 -0.99 -35.47
C PRO A 289 36.69 -1.09 -36.52
N GLY A 290 36.01 0.03 -36.76
CA GLY A 290 35.00 0.18 -37.82
C GLY A 290 35.02 1.59 -38.43
N SER A 291 35.89 1.73 -39.45
CA SER A 291 35.86 2.62 -40.63
C SER A 291 35.26 4.02 -40.53
N VAL A 292 36.14 5.03 -40.60
CA VAL A 292 35.87 6.41 -40.99
C VAL A 292 36.57 6.65 -42.32
N GLU A 293 35.84 7.02 -43.37
CA GLU A 293 36.41 7.76 -44.51
C GLU A 293 35.82 9.17 -44.53
N LYS A 294 36.69 10.12 -44.81
CA LYS A 294 36.50 11.57 -44.78
C LYS A 294 36.94 12.12 -46.14
N VAL A 295 36.63 13.40 -46.36
CA VAL A 295 37.19 14.37 -47.33
C VAL A 295 36.24 14.56 -48.55
N GLU A 296 35.84 15.77 -49.00
CA GLU A 296 36.50 17.08 -49.07
C GLU A 296 35.49 18.27 -49.21
N LYS A 297 35.99 19.52 -49.16
CA LYS A 297 35.30 20.83 -49.33
C LYS A 297 35.95 21.60 -50.50
N PRO A 298 35.28 22.52 -51.22
CA PRO A 298 35.73 23.96 -51.25
C PRO A 298 34.58 25.01 -51.38
N GLU A 299 34.59 26.16 -50.68
CA GLU A 299 34.93 27.58 -51.06
C GLU A 299 33.96 28.26 -52.08
N ALA A 300 33.51 29.54 -52.06
CA ALA A 300 33.73 30.80 -51.32
C ALA A 300 32.59 31.85 -51.65
N GLY A 301 32.51 32.99 -50.91
CA GLY A 301 31.82 34.27 -51.30
C GLY A 301 30.60 34.71 -50.43
N VAL A 302 30.69 35.65 -49.45
CA VAL A 302 30.52 37.15 -49.52
C VAL A 302 29.07 37.52 -49.92
N GLU A 303 28.18 38.27 -49.22
CA GLU A 303 28.25 39.48 -48.35
C GLU A 303 26.88 39.78 -47.66
N ASN A 304 26.91 40.61 -46.59
CA ASN A 304 25.92 41.61 -46.10
C ASN A 304 24.55 41.24 -45.42
N THR A 305 24.45 41.66 -44.15
CA THR A 305 23.25 42.11 -43.37
C THR A 305 22.64 43.43 -43.92
N PRO A 306 21.42 43.96 -43.55
CA PRO A 306 20.77 43.88 -42.22
C PRO A 306 19.19 43.92 -42.13
N ASN A 307 18.71 43.82 -40.88
CA ASN A 307 17.49 44.38 -40.27
C ASN A 307 16.06 43.87 -40.60
N GLY A 308 15.32 43.49 -39.54
CA GLY A 308 14.11 44.23 -39.15
C GLY A 308 12.76 43.50 -39.07
N THR A 309 12.23 43.41 -37.84
CA THR A 309 10.82 43.68 -37.42
C THR A 309 9.85 42.51 -37.15
N LEU A 310 9.12 42.70 -36.04
CA LEU A 310 8.05 41.95 -35.37
C LEU A 310 6.85 41.54 -36.26
N VAL A 311 6.09 40.49 -35.84
CA VAL A 311 4.65 40.56 -35.47
C VAL A 311 4.16 39.24 -34.83
N GLU A 312 3.28 39.44 -33.85
CA GLU A 312 2.43 38.62 -32.98
C GLU A 312 1.47 37.62 -33.66
N GLN A 313 1.14 36.50 -32.98
CA GLN A 313 -0.24 35.97 -32.73
C GLN A 313 -0.29 34.47 -32.38
N GLN A 314 -1.00 34.14 -31.30
CA GLN A 314 -1.61 32.83 -30.96
C GLN A 314 -3.12 32.87 -31.32
N PRO A 315 -3.98 31.84 -31.07
CA PRO A 315 -3.89 30.37 -31.22
C PRO A 315 -5.13 29.77 -31.95
N ALA A 316 -5.13 28.48 -32.33
CA ALA A 316 -6.37 27.75 -32.64
C ALA A 316 -6.30 26.22 -32.41
N LYS A 317 -7.45 25.63 -32.08
CA LYS A 317 -7.73 24.30 -31.50
C LYS A 317 -7.87 23.17 -32.55
N LYS A 318 -7.44 21.93 -32.16
CA LYS A 318 -7.88 20.51 -32.44
C LYS A 318 -8.84 20.20 -33.64
N PRO A 319 -8.94 18.96 -34.23
CA PRO A 319 -8.71 17.62 -33.63
C PRO A 319 -8.19 16.46 -34.55
N ARG A 320 -8.08 15.28 -33.91
CA ARG A 320 -7.85 13.88 -34.38
C ARG A 320 -8.26 13.49 -35.81
N GLY A 321 -7.44 12.61 -36.41
CA GLY A 321 -7.87 11.63 -37.43
C GLY A 321 -6.81 10.55 -37.71
N ARG A 322 -7.07 9.30 -37.28
CA ARG A 322 -6.29 8.10 -37.66
C ARG A 322 -6.96 7.49 -38.90
N PRO A 323 -6.26 7.23 -40.02
CA PRO A 323 -6.88 6.56 -41.15
C PRO A 323 -6.91 5.04 -40.94
N LYS A 324 -8.03 4.43 -41.36
CA LYS A 324 -8.20 3.00 -41.65
C LYS A 324 -8.18 2.83 -43.17
N GLY A 325 -7.64 1.71 -43.64
CA GLY A 325 -8.23 0.97 -44.77
C GLY A 325 -7.27 0.51 -45.87
N SER A 326 -7.46 -0.76 -46.26
CA SER A 326 -7.09 -1.48 -47.51
C SER A 326 -6.11 -2.63 -47.20
N VAL A 327 -6.46 -3.92 -47.10
CA VAL A 327 -7.37 -4.86 -47.79
C VAL A 327 -6.93 -5.25 -49.21
N ASN A 328 -6.22 -6.38 -49.31
CA ASN A 328 -6.50 -7.50 -50.23
C ASN A 328 -5.60 -8.70 -49.83
N ALA A 329 -6.18 -9.84 -49.42
CA ALA A 329 -6.67 -10.97 -50.25
C ALA A 329 -5.49 -11.84 -50.74
N GLN A 330 -5.42 -13.18 -50.65
CA GLN A 330 -6.36 -14.29 -50.41
C GLN A 330 -5.41 -15.52 -50.15
N LYS A 331 -5.52 -16.27 -49.04
CA LYS A 331 -6.27 -17.54 -48.84
C LYS A 331 -5.57 -18.85 -49.27
N ARG A 332 -5.19 -19.66 -48.26
CA ARG A 332 -5.18 -21.15 -48.17
C ARG A 332 -5.24 -21.49 -46.66
N ILE A 333 -6.39 -21.75 -46.01
CA ILE A 333 -7.10 -23.05 -45.82
C ILE A 333 -6.09 -24.15 -45.37
N ASN A 334 -6.09 -24.78 -44.17
CA ASN A 334 -7.10 -25.16 -43.16
C ASN A 334 -6.44 -25.44 -41.78
N ALA A 335 -7.16 -25.20 -40.66
CA ALA A 335 -7.31 -26.09 -39.48
C ALA A 335 -7.57 -25.33 -38.15
N SER A 336 -8.62 -25.75 -37.43
CA SER A 336 -8.96 -25.51 -36.01
C SER A 336 -9.53 -24.14 -35.58
N GLU A 337 -10.87 -24.03 -35.64
CA GLU A 337 -11.65 -23.07 -34.86
C GLU A 337 -11.91 -23.64 -33.46
N GLY A 338 -11.65 -22.83 -32.41
CA GLY A 338 -12.07 -23.19 -31.06
C GLY A 338 -11.29 -22.60 -29.88
N CYS A 339 -10.85 -21.32 -29.90
CA CYS A 339 -10.31 -20.70 -28.66
C CYS A 339 -10.30 -19.15 -28.61
N VAL A 340 -11.11 -18.43 -29.39
CA VAL A 340 -11.05 -16.95 -29.42
C VAL A 340 -12.30 -16.26 -28.83
N SER A 341 -13.35 -17.01 -28.50
CA SER A 341 -14.60 -16.47 -27.92
C SER A 341 -14.58 -16.33 -26.38
N ALA A 342 -13.74 -17.08 -25.66
CA ALA A 342 -13.73 -17.10 -24.19
C ALA A 342 -12.98 -15.91 -23.55
N GLN A 343 -11.91 -15.41 -24.18
CA GLN A 343 -11.06 -14.36 -23.60
C GLN A 343 -11.70 -12.96 -23.69
N LYS A 344 -12.53 -12.68 -24.70
CA LYS A 344 -13.29 -11.42 -24.78
C LYS A 344 -14.47 -11.37 -23.79
N ALA A 345 -15.05 -12.50 -23.41
CA ALA A 345 -16.15 -12.55 -22.43
C ALA A 345 -15.67 -12.30 -20.99
N SER A 346 -14.51 -12.87 -20.61
CA SER A 346 -13.95 -12.74 -19.25
C SER A 346 -13.44 -11.32 -18.94
N ALA A 347 -12.80 -10.65 -19.90
CA ALA A 347 -12.39 -9.24 -19.76
C ALA A 347 -13.59 -8.27 -19.70
N LYS A 348 -14.70 -8.62 -20.37
CA LYS A 348 -15.94 -7.81 -20.38
C LYS A 348 -16.74 -8.01 -19.08
N MET A 349 -16.74 -9.21 -18.50
CA MET A 349 -17.35 -9.47 -17.18
C MET A 349 -16.58 -8.85 -16.02
N THR A 350 -15.25 -8.90 -16.03
CA THR A 350 -14.42 -8.30 -14.97
C THR A 350 -14.56 -6.78 -14.96
N LYS A 351 -14.48 -6.12 -16.12
CA LYS A 351 -14.72 -4.67 -16.23
C LYS A 351 -16.15 -4.27 -15.82
N LYS A 352 -17.17 -5.05 -16.20
CA LYS A 352 -18.58 -4.83 -15.80
C LYS A 352 -18.79 -4.99 -14.28
N LYS A 353 -18.07 -5.89 -13.61
CA LYS A 353 -18.11 -6.03 -12.14
C LYS A 353 -17.46 -4.85 -11.43
N THR A 354 -16.33 -4.35 -11.93
CA THR A 354 -15.65 -3.19 -11.32
C THR A 354 -16.44 -1.89 -11.51
N ASP A 355 -17.07 -1.70 -12.66
CA ASP A 355 -17.89 -0.52 -12.94
C ASP A 355 -19.22 -0.56 -12.14
N LYS A 356 -19.81 -1.75 -11.95
CA LYS A 356 -20.98 -1.93 -11.07
C LYS A 356 -20.65 -1.65 -9.60
N ALA A 357 -19.51 -2.12 -9.11
CA ALA A 357 -19.07 -1.86 -7.73
C ALA A 357 -18.75 -0.38 -7.49
N LYS A 358 -18.20 0.33 -8.48
CA LYS A 358 -17.99 1.79 -8.41
C LYS A 358 -19.32 2.55 -8.39
N SER A 359 -20.28 2.15 -9.22
CA SER A 359 -21.62 2.75 -9.27
C SER A 359 -22.38 2.54 -7.96
N GLU A 360 -22.29 1.36 -7.36
CA GLU A 360 -22.96 1.07 -6.08
C GLU A 360 -22.34 1.87 -4.92
N LYS A 361 -21.02 2.07 -4.93
CA LYS A 361 -20.34 2.92 -3.95
C LYS A 361 -20.76 4.39 -4.07
N VAL A 362 -20.88 4.91 -5.29
CA VAL A 362 -21.37 6.28 -5.53
C VAL A 362 -22.82 6.43 -5.05
N ARG A 363 -23.67 5.43 -5.30
CA ARG A 363 -25.07 5.44 -4.83
C ARG A 363 -25.20 5.49 -3.30
N ARG A 364 -24.37 4.72 -2.58
CA ARG A 364 -24.35 4.75 -1.09
C ARG A 364 -23.88 6.10 -0.54
N GLU A 365 -22.96 6.77 -1.22
CA GLU A 365 -22.51 8.11 -0.81
C GLU A 365 -23.61 9.15 -1.01
N ILE A 366 -24.37 9.05 -2.11
CA ILE A 366 -25.52 9.93 -2.37
C ILE A 366 -26.60 9.73 -1.31
N GLU A 367 -26.96 8.48 -1.01
CA GLU A 367 -27.94 8.15 0.03
C GLU A 367 -27.53 8.70 1.39
N LYS A 368 -26.26 8.53 1.78
CA LYS A 368 -25.73 9.08 3.03
C LYS A 368 -25.79 10.61 3.07
N GLN A 369 -25.43 11.30 1.98
CA GLN A 369 -25.49 12.76 1.92
C GLN A 369 -26.94 13.26 2.01
N GLN A 370 -27.90 12.56 1.42
CA GLN A 370 -29.33 12.89 1.50
C GLN A 370 -29.89 12.64 2.91
N GLU A 371 -29.46 11.55 3.59
CA GLU A 371 -29.81 11.28 4.99
C GLU A 371 -29.28 12.37 5.94
N GLU A 372 -28.01 12.79 5.77
CA GLU A 372 -27.42 13.88 6.55
C GLU A 372 -28.18 15.22 6.34
N LEU A 373 -28.66 15.48 5.12
CA LEU A 373 -29.43 16.68 4.78
C LEU A 373 -30.93 16.58 5.11
N GLN A 374 -31.44 15.43 5.53
CA GLN A 374 -32.86 15.22 5.81
C GLN A 374 -33.42 16.18 6.86
N THR A 375 -32.63 16.46 7.91
CA THR A 375 -32.99 17.45 8.95
C THR A 375 -33.10 18.87 8.38
N THR A 376 -32.25 19.20 7.41
CA THR A 376 -32.24 20.49 6.71
C THR A 376 -33.44 20.61 5.77
N PHE A 377 -33.84 19.53 5.08
CA PHE A 377 -35.05 19.50 4.26
C PHE A 377 -36.33 19.65 5.09
N GLN A 378 -36.41 18.99 6.25
CA GLN A 378 -37.52 19.18 7.18
C GLN A 378 -37.62 20.64 7.68
N GLN A 379 -36.47 21.26 7.95
CA GLN A 379 -36.41 22.68 8.31
C GLN A 379 -36.89 23.58 7.16
N ALA A 380 -36.49 23.29 5.92
CA ALA A 380 -36.93 24.01 4.71
C ALA A 380 -38.45 23.93 4.51
N ARG A 381 -39.04 22.74 4.63
CA ARG A 381 -40.50 22.55 4.54
C ARG A 381 -41.24 23.29 5.64
N ARG A 382 -40.70 23.32 6.87
CA ARG A 382 -41.30 24.05 8.00
C ARG A 382 -41.36 25.57 7.77
N VAL A 383 -40.38 26.12 7.05
CA VAL A 383 -40.33 27.55 6.72
C VAL A 383 -41.09 27.92 5.44
N GLY A 384 -41.81 26.96 4.84
CA GLY A 384 -42.65 27.20 3.66
C GLY A 384 -41.89 27.27 2.34
N LEU A 385 -40.68 26.68 2.28
CA LEU A 385 -39.91 26.57 1.05
C LEU A 385 -40.47 25.38 0.25
N GLU A 386 -41.26 25.65 -0.78
CA GLU A 386 -42.00 24.60 -1.52
C GLU A 386 -41.10 23.81 -2.50
N ASP A 387 -40.00 24.41 -2.98
CA ASP A 387 -39.10 23.81 -3.98
C ASP A 387 -37.88 23.07 -3.38
N VAL A 388 -38.07 22.27 -2.31
CA VAL A 388 -36.96 21.48 -1.73
C VAL A 388 -36.50 20.35 -2.68
N SER A 389 -37.34 19.96 -3.63
CA SER A 389 -37.11 18.89 -4.62
C SER A 389 -35.88 19.11 -5.50
N ARG A 390 -35.38 20.35 -5.64
CA ARG A 390 -34.12 20.63 -6.38
C ARG A 390 -32.90 20.05 -5.66
N TRP A 391 -32.95 19.94 -4.33
CA TRP A 391 -31.85 19.44 -3.51
C TRP A 391 -32.06 17.98 -3.06
N GLU A 392 -33.30 17.51 -2.98
CA GLU A 392 -33.64 16.12 -2.67
C GLU A 392 -33.54 15.24 -3.93
N GLN A 393 -32.40 14.56 -4.11
CA GLN A 393 -32.14 13.76 -5.32
C GLN A 393 -31.31 12.49 -5.06
N GLU A 394 -31.45 11.50 -5.94
CA GLU A 394 -30.76 10.20 -5.84
C GLU A 394 -29.66 9.98 -6.88
N GLU A 395 -29.47 10.93 -7.82
CA GLU A 395 -28.60 10.72 -8.99
C GLU A 395 -27.17 11.21 -8.81
N ARG A 396 -26.94 12.25 -8.01
CA ARG A 396 -25.60 12.81 -7.75
C ARG A 396 -25.49 13.46 -6.37
N LEU A 397 -24.23 13.60 -5.94
CA LEU A 397 -23.89 14.38 -4.76
C LEU A 397 -24.15 15.87 -5.03
N LEU A 398 -24.68 16.54 -4.02
CA LEU A 398 -24.75 17.98 -3.94
C LEU A 398 -23.36 18.55 -3.66
N SER A 399 -23.01 19.62 -4.37
CA SER A 399 -21.80 20.38 -4.08
C SER A 399 -21.94 21.16 -2.77
N LEU A 400 -20.81 21.59 -2.21
CA LEU A 400 -20.81 22.46 -1.02
C LEU A 400 -21.54 23.78 -1.27
N ASP A 401 -21.44 24.31 -2.48
CA ASP A 401 -22.13 25.54 -2.90
C ASP A 401 -23.65 25.34 -2.95
N GLU A 402 -24.13 24.19 -3.43
CA GLU A 402 -25.57 23.87 -3.48
C GLU A 402 -26.17 23.68 -2.08
N ILE A 403 -25.40 23.09 -1.16
CA ILE A 403 -25.79 22.95 0.26
C ILE A 403 -25.80 24.33 0.94
N ALA A 404 -24.85 25.21 0.60
CA ALA A 404 -24.84 26.58 1.10
C ALA A 404 -26.03 27.39 0.55
N GLU A 405 -26.37 27.23 -0.73
CA GLU A 405 -27.55 27.83 -1.38
C GLU A 405 -28.84 27.39 -0.65
N LEU A 406 -28.99 26.10 -0.34
CA LEU A 406 -30.13 25.57 0.44
C LEU A 406 -30.22 26.23 1.82
N LYS A 407 -29.10 26.30 2.56
CA LYS A 407 -29.07 26.92 3.89
C LYS A 407 -29.38 28.41 3.82
N GLN A 408 -28.92 29.10 2.79
CA GLN A 408 -29.20 30.51 2.56
C GLN A 408 -30.67 30.73 2.20
N ALA A 409 -31.25 29.88 1.36
CA ALA A 409 -32.66 29.93 1.00
C ALA A 409 -33.59 29.68 2.21
N ILE A 410 -33.20 28.78 3.13
CA ILE A 410 -33.91 28.58 4.40
C ILE A 410 -33.83 29.84 5.29
N ARG A 411 -32.70 30.54 5.32
CA ARG A 411 -32.55 31.78 6.09
C ARG A 411 -33.40 32.90 5.51
N THR A 412 -33.36 33.12 4.20
CA THR A 412 -34.16 34.16 3.55
C THR A 412 -35.66 33.88 3.66
N ALA A 413 -36.09 32.62 3.60
CA ALA A 413 -37.48 32.23 3.83
C ALA A 413 -37.94 32.49 5.27
N ARG A 414 -37.04 32.36 6.26
CA ARG A 414 -37.33 32.74 7.65
C ARG A 414 -37.46 34.23 7.86
N GLU A 415 -36.70 35.04 7.12
CA GLU A 415 -36.74 36.51 7.24
C GLU A 415 -37.95 37.12 6.54
N ARG A 416 -38.57 36.40 5.60
CA ARG A 416 -39.79 36.82 4.88
C ARG A 416 -41.11 36.44 5.57
N ARG A 417 -41.03 35.74 6.69
CA ARG A 417 -42.17 35.25 7.48
C ARG A 417 -42.20 35.96 8.82
#